data_AF-A0A4Y6S216-F1
#
_entry.id   AF-A0A4Y6S216-F1
#
_cell.length_a   1.000
_cell.length_b   1.000
_cell.length_c   1.000
_cell.angle_alpha   90.00
_cell.angle_beta   90.00
_cell.angle_gamma   90.00
#
_symmetry.space_group_name_H-M   'P 1'
#
loop_
_entity.id
_entity.type
_entity.pdbx_description
1 polymer ?
#
loop_
_entity_poly.entity_id
_entity_poly.type
_entity_poly.pdbx_seq_one_letter_code
_entity_poly.pdbx_strand_id
1 'polypeptide(L)'
;MMQIGAAFEAEAGTPVTVSVAGTGTLARQIEAGAPADVFVSADAIWMDYLVDRSAVQPETRETIASNRLVLIGPEDAPDFDYLNEGIAARLKDGRLAMADPETVPAGRYGREALKTLGLWEDVESRLAPMENVRVALASAARGDTPLALVYATDAAIEPDVRVLAVLPAESHPVIEYPAALTLSAGHPQAEAFLAFLKGPEAAKILRSLSFLTDKGS
;
A
#
# COMPACT_ATOMS: atom_id res chain seq x y z
N MET A 1 0.76 -11.76 -1.50
CA MET A 1 0.51 -12.88 -0.56
C MET A 1 0.19 -14.20 -1.22
N MET A 2 -0.84 -14.33 -2.07
CA MET A 2 -1.15 -15.63 -2.71
C MET A 2 0.04 -16.23 -3.48
N GLN A 3 0.74 -15.45 -4.31
CA GLN A 3 1.95 -15.91 -5.02
C GLN A 3 3.08 -16.30 -4.07
N ILE A 4 3.27 -15.56 -2.98
CA ILE A 4 4.29 -15.86 -1.96
C ILE A 4 3.94 -17.16 -1.22
N GLY A 5 2.67 -17.36 -0.87
CA GLY A 5 2.21 -18.59 -0.24
C GLY A 5 2.44 -19.82 -1.12
N ALA A 6 2.12 -19.73 -2.42
CA ALA A 6 2.39 -20.79 -3.39
C ALA A 6 3.91 -21.06 -3.57
N ALA A 7 4.73 -20.00 -3.57
CA ALA A 7 6.18 -20.15 -3.64
C ALA A 7 6.76 -20.82 -2.39
N PHE A 8 6.29 -20.45 -1.19
CA PHE A 8 6.69 -21.09 0.05
C PHE A 8 6.26 -22.56 0.10
N GLU A 9 5.03 -22.87 -0.35
CA GLU A 9 4.56 -24.24 -0.44
C GLU A 9 5.42 -25.08 -1.39
N ALA A 10 5.85 -24.53 -2.52
CA ALA A 10 6.75 -25.20 -3.45
C ALA A 10 8.15 -25.47 -2.86
N GLU A 11 8.64 -24.58 -2.00
CA GLU A 11 9.98 -24.70 -1.37
C GLU A 11 9.95 -25.59 -0.11
N ALA A 12 8.99 -25.38 0.78
CA ALA A 12 8.92 -25.98 2.11
C ALA A 12 7.91 -27.13 2.23
N GLY A 13 7.13 -27.42 1.18
CA GLY A 13 6.09 -28.46 1.17
C GLY A 13 4.93 -28.18 2.13
N THR A 14 4.79 -26.93 2.59
CA THR A 14 3.79 -26.53 3.59
C THR A 14 2.77 -25.60 2.95
N PRO A 15 1.48 -25.98 2.87
CA PRO A 15 0.44 -25.14 2.31
C PRO A 15 0.22 -23.86 3.12
N VAL A 16 0.02 -22.74 2.43
CA VAL A 16 -0.27 -21.43 3.05
C VAL A 16 -1.70 -21.02 2.76
N THR A 17 -2.53 -20.92 3.80
CA THR A 17 -3.89 -20.37 3.69
C THR A 17 -3.85 -18.86 3.88
N VAL A 18 -4.24 -18.10 2.86
CA VAL A 18 -4.24 -16.63 2.90
C VAL A 18 -5.66 -16.11 3.10
N SER A 19 -5.89 -15.35 4.17
CA SER A 19 -7.12 -14.58 4.38
C SER A 19 -6.88 -13.11 4.04
N VAL A 20 -7.77 -12.52 3.23
CA VAL A 20 -7.67 -11.11 2.81
C VAL A 20 -8.94 -10.36 3.21
N ALA A 21 -8.76 -9.31 3.99
CA ALA A 21 -9.80 -8.34 4.34
C ALA A 21 -9.15 -7.00 4.69
N GLY A 22 -9.95 -5.97 5.00
CA GLY A 22 -9.42 -4.70 5.50
C GLY A 22 -8.56 -4.92 6.76
N THR A 23 -7.37 -4.33 6.80
CA THR A 23 -6.36 -4.59 7.84
C THR A 23 -6.89 -4.43 9.26
N GLY A 24 -7.70 -3.40 9.52
CA GLY A 24 -8.34 -3.23 10.83
C GLY A 24 -9.35 -4.30 11.21
N THR A 25 -10.02 -4.91 10.22
CA THR A 25 -10.90 -6.06 10.46
C THR A 25 -10.09 -7.30 10.81
N LEU A 26 -9.01 -7.58 10.07
CA LEU A 26 -8.10 -8.70 10.38
C LEU A 26 -7.45 -8.51 11.76
N ALA A 27 -6.98 -7.31 12.10
CA ALA A 27 -6.41 -7.01 13.40
C ALA A 27 -7.41 -7.28 14.53
N ARG A 28 -8.64 -6.76 14.44
CA ARG A 28 -9.69 -7.04 15.44
C ARG A 28 -10.03 -8.53 15.55
N GLN A 29 -9.97 -9.28 14.45
CA GLN A 29 -10.17 -10.73 14.49
C GLN A 29 -9.03 -11.44 15.24
N ILE A 30 -7.77 -11.07 14.98
CA ILE A 30 -6.61 -11.63 15.68
C ILE A 30 -6.66 -11.32 17.18
N GLU A 31 -6.97 -10.07 17.53
CA GLU A 31 -7.21 -9.67 18.92
C GLU A 31 -8.31 -10.51 19.58
N ALA A 32 -9.38 -10.82 18.84
CA ALA A 32 -10.47 -11.67 19.31
C ALA A 32 -10.12 -13.18 19.35
N GLY A 33 -8.87 -13.57 19.04
CA GLY A 33 -8.39 -14.94 19.11
C GLY A 33 -8.54 -15.75 17.81
N ALA A 34 -8.65 -15.09 16.65
CA ALA A 34 -8.62 -15.80 15.37
C ALA A 34 -7.30 -16.58 15.20
N PRO A 35 -7.35 -17.84 14.75
CA PRO A 35 -6.18 -18.72 14.69
C PRO A 35 -5.33 -18.45 13.45
N ALA A 36 -4.75 -17.26 13.35
CA ALA A 36 -3.77 -16.91 12.32
C ALA A 36 -2.35 -17.10 12.88
N ASP A 37 -1.42 -17.63 12.09
CA ASP A 37 -0.01 -17.75 12.52
C ASP A 37 0.79 -16.47 12.24
N VAL A 38 0.58 -15.84 11.08
CA VAL A 38 1.28 -14.63 10.64
C VAL A 38 0.26 -13.56 10.28
N PHE A 39 0.48 -12.35 10.80
CA PHE A 39 -0.27 -11.16 10.41
C PHE A 39 0.59 -10.29 9.50
N VAL A 40 0.04 -9.85 8.38
CA VAL A 40 0.64 -8.85 7.49
C VAL A 40 -0.26 -7.64 7.45
N SER A 41 0.24 -6.50 7.92
CA SER A 41 -0.50 -5.24 7.98
C SER A 41 -0.25 -4.40 6.72
N ALA A 42 -1.21 -3.53 6.41
CA ALA A 42 -1.07 -2.52 5.35
C ALA A 42 -0.48 -1.18 5.85
N ASP A 43 -0.33 -1.04 7.16
CA ASP A 43 0.32 0.10 7.81
C ASP A 43 0.91 -0.28 9.17
N ALA A 44 1.75 0.59 9.73
CA ALA A 44 2.30 0.41 11.07
C ALA A 44 1.22 0.51 12.18
N ILE A 45 0.18 1.32 11.98
CA ILE A 45 -0.84 1.61 13.00
C ILE A 45 -1.56 0.35 13.46
N TRP A 46 -1.98 -0.52 12.53
CA TRP A 46 -2.67 -1.76 12.89
C TRP A 46 -1.73 -2.84 13.44
N MET A 47 -0.44 -2.79 13.10
CA MET A 47 0.55 -3.64 13.74
C MET A 47 0.79 -3.19 15.19
N ASP A 48 0.97 -1.88 15.40
CA ASP A 48 1.13 -1.27 16.72
C ASP A 48 -0.09 -1.56 17.60
N TYR A 49 -1.31 -1.45 17.04
CA TYR A 49 -2.54 -1.85 17.72
C TYR A 49 -2.49 -3.27 18.30
N LEU A 50 -1.99 -4.24 17.52
CA LEU A 50 -1.88 -5.63 17.99
C LEU A 50 -0.73 -5.82 18.98
N VAL A 51 0.36 -5.08 18.83
CA VAL A 51 1.46 -5.07 19.82
C VAL A 51 0.93 -4.58 21.17
N ASP A 52 0.23 -3.45 21.19
CA ASP A 52 -0.35 -2.85 22.40
C ASP A 52 -1.37 -3.78 23.07
N ARG A 53 -2.09 -4.58 22.28
CA ARG A 53 -3.06 -5.56 22.77
C ARG A 53 -2.44 -6.90 23.12
N SER A 54 -1.12 -7.06 22.99
CA SER A 54 -0.43 -8.34 23.16
C SER A 54 -1.10 -9.45 22.32
N ALA A 55 -1.39 -9.16 21.05
CA ALA A 55 -2.01 -10.10 20.12
C ALA A 55 -1.01 -10.59 19.05
N VAL A 56 0.18 -9.98 18.98
CA VAL A 56 1.34 -10.40 18.17
C VAL A 56 2.59 -10.45 19.03
N GLN A 57 3.61 -11.16 18.53
CA GLN A 57 4.95 -11.25 19.14
C GLN A 57 5.80 -10.07 18.64
N PRO A 58 6.02 -9.01 19.44
CA PRO A 58 6.60 -7.76 18.95
C PRO A 58 8.03 -7.90 18.40
N GLU A 59 8.81 -8.84 18.95
CA GLU A 59 10.17 -9.17 18.55
C GLU A 59 10.26 -9.80 17.15
N THR A 60 9.14 -10.30 16.63
CA THR A 60 9.05 -10.90 15.30
C THR A 60 8.65 -9.89 14.24
N ARG A 61 8.35 -8.65 14.61
CA ARG A 61 7.91 -7.62 13.68
C ARG A 61 9.01 -7.30 12.67
N GLU A 62 8.69 -7.47 11.39
CA GLU A 62 9.57 -7.19 10.27
C GLU A 62 8.83 -6.40 9.19
N THR A 63 9.45 -5.36 8.64
CA THR A 63 8.91 -4.67 7.46
C THR A 63 9.26 -5.48 6.21
N ILE A 64 8.26 -6.06 5.55
CA ILE A 64 8.47 -6.95 4.39
C ILE A 64 8.39 -6.21 3.05
N ALA A 65 7.73 -5.06 3.05
CA ALA A 65 7.60 -4.22 1.87
C ALA A 65 7.31 -2.77 2.26
N SER A 66 7.54 -1.86 1.32
CA SER A 66 7.02 -0.50 1.34
C SER A 66 6.40 -0.12 -0.01
N ASN A 67 5.62 0.96 0.00
CA ASN A 67 5.01 1.50 -1.22
C ASN A 67 5.48 2.93 -1.51
N ARG A 68 5.14 3.40 -2.71
CA ARG A 68 5.28 4.80 -3.12
C ARG A 68 3.93 5.34 -3.56
N LEU A 69 3.71 6.62 -3.34
CA LEU A 69 2.62 7.34 -3.97
C LEU A 69 3.02 7.78 -5.36
N VAL A 70 2.08 7.68 -6.29
CA VAL A 70 2.25 8.09 -7.68
C VAL A 70 1.06 8.92 -8.12
N LEU A 71 1.33 9.92 -8.96
CA LEU A 71 0.32 10.56 -9.78
C LEU A 71 0.19 9.78 -11.08
N ILE A 72 -1.03 9.37 -11.40
CA ILE A 72 -1.39 8.68 -12.63
C ILE A 72 -2.37 9.51 -13.44
N GLY A 73 -2.44 9.23 -14.73
CA GLY A 73 -3.53 9.64 -15.61
C GLY A 73 -3.97 8.48 -16.51
N PRO A 74 -4.94 8.71 -17.41
CA PRO A 74 -5.28 7.75 -18.46
C PRO A 74 -4.03 7.32 -19.25
N GLU A 75 -4.04 6.12 -19.83
CA GLU A 75 -2.87 5.56 -20.54
C GLU A 75 -2.29 6.49 -21.64
N ASP A 76 -3.14 7.25 -22.32
CA ASP A 76 -2.74 8.20 -23.37
C ASP A 76 -2.35 9.60 -22.85
N ALA A 77 -2.30 9.78 -21.51
CA ALA A 77 -1.94 11.04 -20.91
C ALA A 77 -0.53 11.51 -21.34
N PRO A 78 -0.34 12.80 -21.66
CA PRO A 78 0.98 13.35 -21.91
C PRO A 78 1.83 13.30 -20.64
N ASP A 79 3.15 13.32 -20.83
CA ASP A 79 4.12 13.51 -19.75
C ASP A 79 3.78 14.76 -18.94
N PHE A 80 4.10 14.74 -17.65
CA PHE A 80 3.66 15.77 -16.72
C PHE A 80 4.72 16.03 -15.65
N ASP A 81 5.25 17.25 -15.63
CA ASP A 81 6.14 17.72 -14.59
C ASP A 81 5.35 18.53 -13.56
N TYR A 82 4.84 17.83 -12.55
CA TYR A 82 3.93 18.41 -11.56
C TYR A 82 4.54 19.54 -10.72
N LEU A 83 5.88 19.63 -10.61
CA LEU A 83 6.57 20.68 -9.86
C LEU A 83 6.63 21.99 -10.65
N ASN A 84 6.80 21.90 -11.98
CA ASN A 84 6.92 23.07 -12.84
C ASN A 84 5.57 23.50 -13.43
N GLU A 85 4.74 22.55 -13.85
CA GLU A 85 3.43 22.82 -14.45
C GLU A 85 2.34 23.08 -13.40
N GLY A 86 2.46 22.46 -12.23
CA GLY A 86 1.46 22.51 -11.16
C GLY A 86 0.26 21.60 -11.41
N ILE A 87 -0.20 20.93 -10.34
CA ILE A 87 -1.33 20.00 -10.42
C ILE A 87 -2.62 20.71 -10.86
N ALA A 88 -2.91 21.89 -10.31
CA ALA A 88 -4.12 22.64 -10.66
C ALA A 88 -4.20 22.97 -12.17
N ALA A 89 -3.09 23.29 -12.82
CA ALA A 89 -3.05 23.55 -14.26
C ALA A 89 -3.41 22.28 -15.06
N ARG A 90 -2.82 21.13 -14.68
CA ARG A 90 -3.09 19.84 -15.33
C ARG A 90 -4.54 19.37 -15.17
N LEU A 91 -5.16 19.69 -14.04
CA LEU A 91 -6.54 19.35 -13.77
C LEU A 91 -7.54 20.19 -14.61
N LYS A 92 -7.20 21.41 -15.06
CA LYS A 92 -8.09 22.35 -15.78
C LYS A 92 -9.39 22.67 -15.02
N ASP A 93 -10.53 22.09 -15.41
CA ASP A 93 -11.81 22.14 -14.67
C ASP A 93 -12.14 20.81 -13.97
N GLY A 94 -11.30 19.80 -14.15
CA GLY A 94 -11.42 18.48 -13.55
C GLY A 94 -10.98 18.43 -12.09
N ARG A 95 -11.00 17.22 -11.53
CA ARG A 95 -10.67 16.93 -10.12
C ARG A 95 -9.54 15.93 -10.01
N LEU A 96 -8.78 16.01 -8.91
CA LEU A 96 -7.80 14.99 -8.53
C LEU A 96 -8.53 13.86 -7.80
N ALA A 97 -8.59 12.67 -8.39
CA ALA A 97 -9.08 11.49 -7.68
C ALA A 97 -8.03 11.02 -6.66
N MET A 98 -8.45 10.79 -5.42
CA MET A 98 -7.62 10.13 -4.42
C MET A 98 -8.51 9.44 -3.40
N ALA A 99 -7.97 8.48 -2.66
CA ALA A 99 -8.69 7.95 -1.52
C ALA A 99 -8.97 9.09 -0.50
N ASP A 100 -10.11 9.02 0.18
CA ASP A 100 -10.55 10.07 1.11
C ASP A 100 -9.46 10.33 2.20
N PRO A 101 -8.94 11.56 2.28
CA PRO A 101 -7.88 11.92 3.20
C PRO A 101 -8.30 11.91 4.68
N GLU A 102 -9.59 11.96 4.98
CA GLU A 102 -10.09 11.89 6.36
C GLU A 102 -10.26 10.45 6.85
N THR A 103 -10.52 9.50 5.95
CA THR A 103 -10.95 8.15 6.33
C THR A 103 -10.03 7.02 5.87
N VAL A 104 -9.23 7.21 4.81
CA VAL A 104 -8.43 6.15 4.18
C VAL A 104 -6.92 6.42 4.35
N PRO A 105 -6.09 5.42 4.75
CA PRO A 105 -4.63 5.61 4.88
C PRO A 105 -3.97 6.21 3.64
N ALA A 106 -4.27 5.70 2.44
CA ALA A 106 -3.73 6.22 1.20
C ALA A 106 -4.08 7.70 0.96
N GLY A 107 -5.29 8.10 1.36
CA GLY A 107 -5.71 9.49 1.32
C GLY A 107 -4.90 10.36 2.28
N ARG A 108 -4.69 9.88 3.51
CA ARG A 108 -3.84 10.54 4.51
C ARG A 108 -2.41 10.71 3.99
N TYR A 109 -1.79 9.64 3.47
CA TYR A 109 -0.47 9.71 2.87
C TYR A 109 -0.42 10.71 1.71
N GLY A 110 -1.44 10.70 0.83
CA GLY A 110 -1.56 11.67 -0.26
C GLY A 110 -1.65 13.11 0.20
N ARG A 111 -2.46 13.39 1.23
CA ARG A 111 -2.57 14.73 1.82
C ARG A 111 -1.24 15.18 2.42
N GLU A 112 -0.59 14.35 3.22
CA GLU A 112 0.72 14.71 3.80
C GLU A 112 1.77 14.95 2.71
N ALA A 113 1.79 14.11 1.67
CA ALA A 113 2.68 14.28 0.52
C ALA A 113 2.48 15.63 -0.17
N LEU A 114 1.23 15.96 -0.51
CA LEU A 114 0.89 17.21 -1.17
C LEU A 114 1.14 18.43 -0.26
N LYS A 115 0.94 18.31 1.06
CA LYS A 115 1.26 19.37 2.02
C LYS A 115 2.76 19.62 2.12
N THR A 116 3.57 18.57 2.24
CA THR A 116 5.04 18.70 2.30
C THR A 116 5.60 19.32 1.02
N LEU A 117 4.99 19.03 -0.12
CA LEU A 117 5.36 19.60 -1.42
C LEU A 117 4.80 21.01 -1.66
N GLY A 118 3.98 21.55 -0.75
CA GLY A 118 3.35 22.86 -0.90
C GLY A 118 2.24 22.91 -1.96
N LEU A 119 1.69 21.76 -2.36
CA LEU A 119 0.70 21.61 -3.43
C LEU A 119 -0.73 21.40 -2.93
N TRP A 120 -0.94 21.20 -1.63
CA TRP A 120 -2.25 20.85 -1.05
C TRP A 120 -3.31 21.94 -1.30
N GLU A 121 -2.97 23.19 -1.02
CA GLU A 121 -3.89 24.33 -1.14
C GLU A 121 -4.44 24.50 -2.57
N ASP A 122 -3.63 24.14 -3.58
CA ASP A 122 -4.01 24.21 -4.99
C ASP A 122 -5.04 23.15 -5.40
N VAL A 123 -5.14 22.05 -4.65
CA VAL A 123 -5.92 20.88 -5.03
C VAL A 123 -7.03 20.52 -4.05
N GLU A 124 -7.00 21.00 -2.80
CA GLU A 124 -7.97 20.65 -1.75
C GLU A 124 -9.42 20.88 -2.19
N SER A 125 -9.71 22.05 -2.75
CA SER A 125 -11.04 22.39 -3.28
C SER A 125 -11.44 21.61 -4.55
N ARG A 126 -10.47 20.89 -5.14
CA ARG A 126 -10.57 20.18 -6.42
C ARG A 126 -10.38 18.68 -6.28
N LEU A 127 -10.46 18.15 -5.06
CA LEU A 127 -10.43 16.72 -4.85
C LEU A 127 -11.72 16.05 -5.34
N ALA A 128 -11.57 14.83 -5.82
CA ALA A 128 -12.62 13.83 -5.89
C ALA A 128 -12.27 12.72 -4.88
N PRO A 129 -12.65 12.89 -3.60
CA PRO A 129 -12.35 11.90 -2.57
C PRO A 129 -13.13 10.60 -2.82
N MET A 130 -12.43 9.47 -2.76
CA MET A 130 -12.97 8.14 -3.08
C MET A 130 -12.91 7.21 -1.87
N GLU A 131 -13.79 6.22 -1.82
CA GLU A 131 -13.86 5.24 -0.73
C GLU A 131 -12.59 4.38 -0.55
N ASN A 132 -11.79 4.22 -1.61
CA ASN A 132 -10.51 3.53 -1.58
C ASN A 132 -9.66 3.88 -2.82
N VAL A 133 -8.40 3.43 -2.83
CA VAL A 133 -7.43 3.69 -3.92
C VAL A 133 -7.88 3.10 -5.25
N ARG A 134 -8.56 1.94 -5.25
CA ARG A 134 -9.00 1.27 -6.49
C ARG A 134 -10.12 2.03 -7.20
N VAL A 135 -10.98 2.72 -6.46
CA VAL A 135 -12.00 3.60 -7.06
C VAL A 135 -11.35 4.84 -7.68
N ALA A 136 -10.34 5.42 -7.03
CA ALA A 136 -9.57 6.53 -7.60
C ALA A 136 -8.79 6.10 -8.86
N LEU A 137 -8.16 4.92 -8.83
CA LEU A 137 -7.50 4.28 -9.96
C LEU A 137 -8.47 4.11 -11.15
N ALA A 138 -9.63 3.48 -10.91
CA ALA A 138 -10.62 3.23 -11.94
C ALA A 138 -11.21 4.52 -12.53
N SER A 139 -11.27 5.60 -11.73
CA SER A 139 -11.68 6.93 -12.21
C SER A 139 -10.69 7.50 -13.23
N ALA A 140 -9.38 7.36 -12.99
CA ALA A 140 -8.36 7.76 -13.96
C ALA A 140 -8.35 6.85 -15.20
N ALA A 141 -8.48 5.53 -15.01
CA ALA A 141 -8.54 4.55 -16.11
C ALA A 141 -9.66 4.86 -17.11
N ARG A 142 -10.84 5.26 -16.61
CA ARG A 142 -11.97 5.65 -17.46
C ARG A 142 -11.87 7.07 -18.03
N GLY A 143 -10.89 7.86 -17.61
CA GLY A 143 -10.79 9.28 -17.97
C GLY A 143 -11.79 10.19 -17.27
N ASP A 144 -12.53 9.70 -16.26
CA ASP A 144 -13.46 10.51 -15.46
C ASP A 144 -12.73 11.61 -14.69
N THR A 145 -11.47 11.35 -14.32
CA THR A 145 -10.56 12.32 -13.70
C THR A 145 -9.24 12.40 -14.44
N PRO A 146 -8.71 13.61 -14.71
CA PRO A 146 -7.47 13.80 -15.46
C PRO A 146 -6.22 13.33 -14.69
N LEU A 147 -6.29 13.28 -13.37
CA LEU A 147 -5.24 12.77 -12.49
C LEU A 147 -5.87 11.95 -11.36
N ALA A 148 -5.16 10.91 -10.93
CA ALA A 148 -5.39 10.28 -9.64
C ALA A 148 -4.09 10.12 -8.85
N LEU A 149 -4.18 10.16 -7.52
CA LEU A 149 -3.09 9.84 -6.61
C LEU A 149 -3.35 8.46 -5.99
N VAL A 150 -2.46 7.50 -6.29
CA VAL A 150 -2.60 6.09 -5.92
C VAL A 150 -1.27 5.51 -5.46
N TYR A 151 -1.26 4.23 -5.06
CA TYR A 151 -0.02 3.50 -4.83
C TYR A 151 0.59 3.00 -6.14
N ALA A 152 1.93 2.95 -6.21
CA ALA A 152 2.65 2.42 -7.38
C ALA A 152 2.23 0.98 -7.73
N THR A 153 1.92 0.18 -6.71
CA THR A 153 1.48 -1.21 -6.86
C THR A 153 0.09 -1.33 -7.49
N ASP A 154 -0.80 -0.37 -7.23
CA ASP A 154 -2.14 -0.32 -7.82
C ASP A 154 -2.06 0.12 -9.28
N ALA A 155 -1.24 1.12 -9.59
CA ALA A 155 -0.97 1.55 -10.97
C ALA A 155 -0.32 0.45 -11.82
N ALA A 156 0.56 -0.37 -11.22
CA ALA A 156 1.29 -1.41 -11.94
C ALA A 156 0.42 -2.56 -12.48
N ILE A 157 -0.80 -2.72 -11.97
CA ILE A 157 -1.72 -3.80 -12.37
C ILE A 157 -2.92 -3.30 -13.19
N GLU A 158 -2.95 -2.00 -13.52
CA GLU A 158 -4.02 -1.38 -14.30
C GLU A 158 -3.46 -0.90 -15.65
N PRO A 159 -3.73 -1.59 -16.76
CA PRO A 159 -3.16 -1.25 -18.06
C PRO A 159 -3.74 0.03 -18.68
N ASP A 160 -4.90 0.51 -18.21
CA ASP A 160 -5.57 1.69 -18.76
C ASP A 160 -5.10 3.00 -18.09
N VAL A 161 -4.04 2.95 -17.29
CA VAL A 161 -3.41 4.13 -16.68
C VAL A 161 -1.90 4.09 -16.85
N ARG A 162 -1.28 5.27 -16.86
CA ARG A 162 0.17 5.41 -16.76
C ARG A 162 0.58 6.24 -15.56
N VAL A 163 1.74 5.88 -15.00
CA VAL A 163 2.43 6.70 -13.99
C VAL A 163 3.02 7.93 -14.67
N LEU A 164 2.57 9.10 -14.21
CA LEU A 164 3.03 10.41 -14.69
C LEU A 164 4.14 10.97 -13.79
N ALA A 165 4.04 10.74 -12.48
CA ALA A 165 5.07 11.13 -11.53
C ALA A 165 5.07 10.21 -10.31
N VAL A 166 6.25 10.03 -9.72
CA VAL A 166 6.43 9.39 -8.41
C VAL A 166 6.66 10.50 -7.39
N LEU A 167 5.90 10.49 -6.30
CA LEU A 167 6.10 11.48 -5.24
C LEU A 167 7.34 11.11 -4.41
N PRO A 168 8.13 12.09 -3.92
CA PRO A 168 9.32 11.81 -3.12
C PRO A 168 8.96 11.03 -1.85
N ALA A 169 9.80 10.09 -1.44
CA ALA A 169 9.52 9.22 -0.29
C ALA A 169 9.44 10.01 1.02
N GLU A 170 10.18 11.10 1.11
CA GLU A 170 10.23 12.06 2.21
C GLU A 170 9.02 13.00 2.27
N SER A 171 8.15 12.99 1.25
CA SER A 171 6.97 13.85 1.24
C SER A 171 5.88 13.37 2.21
N HIS A 172 5.89 12.10 2.58
CA HIS A 172 4.89 11.49 3.48
C HIS A 172 5.56 10.54 4.48
N PRO A 173 4.88 10.16 5.58
CA PRO A 173 5.37 9.07 6.43
C PRO A 173 5.57 7.79 5.63
N VAL A 174 6.55 6.97 6.01
CA VAL A 174 6.87 5.74 5.27
C VAL A 174 5.64 4.83 5.20
N ILE A 175 5.31 4.36 3.99
CA ILE A 175 4.26 3.38 3.78
C ILE A 175 4.89 2.02 3.95
N GLU A 176 4.68 1.39 5.12
CA GLU A 176 5.27 0.10 5.45
C GLU A 176 4.21 -0.98 5.58
N TYR A 177 4.55 -2.19 5.12
CA TYR A 177 3.78 -3.40 5.31
C TYR A 177 4.52 -4.29 6.32
N PRO A 178 4.29 -4.11 7.64
CA PRO A 178 4.91 -4.96 8.64
C PRO A 178 4.21 -6.32 8.70
N ALA A 179 5.00 -7.35 8.93
CA ALA A 179 4.55 -8.71 9.25
C ALA A 179 5.06 -9.12 10.64
N ALA A 180 4.29 -9.94 11.34
CA ALA A 180 4.68 -10.49 12.64
C ALA A 180 3.98 -11.84 12.88
N LEU A 181 4.55 -12.66 13.75
CA LEU A 181 3.84 -13.81 14.31
C LEU A 181 2.74 -13.32 15.25
N THR A 182 1.58 -13.96 15.21
CA THR A 182 0.55 -13.72 16.23
C THR A 182 0.93 -14.41 17.54
N LEU A 183 0.28 -14.06 18.66
CA LEU A 183 0.43 -14.84 19.89
C LEU A 183 -0.18 -16.25 19.79
N SER A 184 -1.15 -16.46 18.91
CA SER A 184 -1.77 -17.77 18.68
C SER A 184 -1.01 -18.62 17.67
N ALA A 185 0.12 -18.14 17.15
CA ALA A 185 0.94 -18.87 16.19
C ALA A 185 1.37 -20.21 16.78
N GLY A 186 0.88 -21.29 16.18
CA GLY A 186 1.09 -22.65 16.66
C GLY A 186 1.70 -23.57 15.60
N HIS A 187 1.71 -23.12 14.34
CA HIS A 187 2.26 -23.92 13.26
C HIS A 187 3.81 -23.91 13.29
N PRO A 188 4.49 -25.07 13.26
CA PRO A 188 5.96 -25.15 13.32
C PRO A 188 6.70 -24.39 12.21
N GLN A 189 6.02 -24.11 11.10
CA GLN A 189 6.56 -23.39 9.95
C GLN A 189 6.25 -21.88 9.95
N ALA A 190 5.60 -21.35 11.00
CA ALA A 190 5.22 -19.94 11.06
C ALA A 190 6.44 -19.01 11.00
N GLU A 191 7.48 -19.30 11.79
CA GLU A 191 8.76 -18.58 11.76
C GLU A 191 9.45 -18.69 10.40
N ALA A 192 9.45 -19.89 9.80
CA ALA A 192 10.03 -20.12 8.48
C ALA A 192 9.29 -19.33 7.39
N PHE A 193 7.97 -19.24 7.46
CA PHE A 193 7.18 -18.44 6.53
C PHE A 193 7.43 -16.94 6.72
N LEU A 194 7.53 -16.47 7.97
CA LEU A 194 7.88 -15.07 8.25
C LEU A 194 9.29 -14.73 7.73
N ALA A 195 10.26 -15.63 7.91
CA ALA A 195 11.60 -15.47 7.34
C ALA A 195 11.56 -15.48 5.80
N PHE A 196 10.74 -16.34 5.20
CA PHE A 196 10.54 -16.41 3.75
C PHE A 196 9.96 -15.12 3.20
N LEU A 197 9.04 -14.45 3.90
CA LEU A 197 8.49 -13.15 3.50
C LEU A 197 9.55 -12.06 3.35
N LYS A 198 10.65 -12.12 4.13
CA LYS A 198 11.81 -11.22 4.02
C LYS A 198 12.88 -11.74 3.04
N GLY A 199 12.71 -12.95 2.54
CA GLY A 199 13.67 -13.63 1.69
C GLY A 199 13.71 -13.11 0.24
N PRO A 200 14.74 -13.52 -0.53
CA PRO A 200 14.94 -13.04 -1.89
C PRO A 200 13.81 -13.42 -2.86
N GLU A 201 13.18 -14.59 -2.69
CA GLU A 201 12.09 -15.02 -3.59
C GLU A 201 10.81 -14.21 -3.33
N ALA A 202 10.45 -13.98 -2.05
CA ALA A 202 9.35 -13.08 -1.71
C ALA A 202 9.64 -11.65 -2.19
N ALA A 203 10.88 -11.16 -2.02
CA ALA A 203 11.29 -9.85 -2.49
C ALA A 203 11.16 -9.71 -4.02
N LYS A 204 11.53 -10.74 -4.78
CA LYS A 204 11.37 -10.78 -6.24
C LYS A 204 9.89 -10.69 -6.65
N ILE A 205 9.02 -11.44 -5.99
CA ILE A 205 7.57 -11.39 -6.22
C ILE A 205 7.03 -9.99 -5.91
N LEU A 206 7.37 -9.43 -4.74
CA LEU A 206 6.94 -8.10 -4.32
C LEU A 206 7.42 -7.01 -5.30
N ARG A 207 8.68 -7.02 -5.71
CA ARG A 207 9.23 -6.07 -6.70
C ARG A 207 8.56 -6.20 -8.07
N SER A 208 8.19 -7.42 -8.49
CA SER A 208 7.44 -7.62 -9.74
C SER A 208 6.04 -6.96 -9.73
N LEU A 209 5.51 -6.70 -8.53
CA LEU A 209 4.26 -5.99 -8.29
C LEU A 209 4.49 -4.51 -7.91
N SER A 210 5.69 -3.98 -8.14
CA SER A 210 6.11 -2.60 -7.83
C SER A 210 6.18 -2.22 -6.35
N PHE A 211 6.19 -3.19 -5.42
CA PHE A 211 6.57 -2.93 -4.05
C PHE A 211 8.08 -2.68 -3.94
N LEU A 212 8.47 -1.90 -2.94
CA LEU A 212 9.85 -1.75 -2.52
C LEU A 212 10.15 -2.77 -1.42
N THR A 213 11.31 -3.43 -1.46
CA THR A 213 11.67 -4.50 -0.52
C THR A 213 13.04 -4.33 0.10
N ASP A 214 13.78 -3.31 -0.35
CA ASP A 214 15.04 -2.92 0.27
C ASP A 214 14.71 -1.91 1.38
N LYS A 215 15.34 -2.06 2.54
CA LYS A 215 15.51 -0.91 3.44
C LYS A 215 16.32 0.07 2.61
N GLY A 216 15.69 1.16 2.14
CA GLY A 216 16.29 2.10 1.19
C GLY A 216 17.78 2.27 1.45
N SER A 217 18.60 1.88 0.48
CA SER A 217 20.02 2.19 0.44
C SER A 217 20.22 3.68 0.23
#